data_AF-A0A8T2HXF0-F1
#
_entry.id   AF-A0A8T2HXF0-F1
#
_cell.length_a   1.000
_cell.length_b   1.000
_cell.length_c   1.000
_cell.angle_alpha   90.00
_cell.angle_beta   90.00
_cell.angle_gamma   90.00
#
_symmetry.space_group_name_H-M   'P 1'
#
loop_
_entity.id
_entity.type
_entity.pdbx_description
1 polymer ?
#
loop_
_entity_poly.entity_id
_entity_poly.type
_entity_poly.pdbx_seq_one_letter_code
_entity_poly.pdbx_strand_id
1 'polypeptide(L)'
;MHPTCLDQLNFQTRSHGSSLPRRKGRLCICSALPPATCSEAVSEARAALRRYREASRENDSNVESDASAVTATATTTTENQLLATTKNRLTVQLPVPSPNYKNDDLFRCFDEGEWPGGIQQRFRALRPCVENFIDSFGSPSFVGMLESPADGIGVWTALNGTATVVTFVNNATFAPFVRLCQGDFGDKVLNSEHVLIAINPNWTQSKDIGQLWDRKLKKKAAELIDDPNSWLPLYHLEDVRTAAGSLGVLWRSFPGPWRLYSAVVGSELLVEIGGEERGNVASRIGNILSGKNSRSDEDSALVAVELLLESEIRPGRSEMIQLLNAANTQRKQDEKSKKKTGKKLGQGWWGGL
;
A
#
# COMPACT_ATOMS: atom_id res chain seq x y z
N MET A 1 7.74 -5.90 35.29
CA MET A 1 7.54 -7.32 34.96
C MET A 1 8.39 -7.62 33.73
N HIS A 2 9.56 -8.21 33.94
CA HIS A 2 10.46 -8.66 32.88
C HIS A 2 10.32 -10.17 32.72
N PRO A 3 10.32 -10.72 31.51
CA PRO A 3 10.69 -12.12 31.31
C PRO A 3 12.16 -12.18 30.91
N THR A 4 12.95 -12.74 31.82
CA THR A 4 14.28 -13.29 31.61
C THR A 4 14.18 -14.55 30.75
N CYS A 5 14.97 -14.64 29.67
CA CYS A 5 15.17 -15.87 28.91
C CYS A 5 16.51 -16.49 29.33
N LEU A 6 16.44 -17.66 29.95
CA LEU A 6 17.56 -18.41 30.52
C LEU A 6 18.08 -19.45 29.50
N ASP A 7 19.40 -19.43 29.40
CA ASP A 7 20.43 -20.35 28.90
C ASP A 7 20.13 -21.63 28.08
N GLN A 8 21.09 -21.78 27.17
CA GLN A 8 21.51 -22.93 26.40
C GLN A 8 21.86 -24.14 27.28
N LEU A 9 21.52 -25.34 26.83
CA LEU A 9 22.31 -26.54 27.10
C LEU A 9 22.36 -27.43 25.84
N ASN A 10 23.55 -27.54 25.29
CA ASN A 10 23.94 -28.51 24.27
C ASN A 10 24.02 -29.91 24.87
N PHE A 11 23.51 -30.92 24.16
CA PHE A 11 24.00 -32.29 24.27
C PHE A 11 24.13 -32.89 22.87
N GLN A 12 25.37 -33.15 22.45
CA GLN A 12 25.71 -33.95 21.28
C GLN A 12 25.79 -35.42 21.69
N THR A 13 25.08 -36.30 20.98
CA THR A 13 25.53 -37.67 20.73
C THR A 13 25.20 -38.08 19.29
N ARG A 14 26.22 -38.63 18.62
CA ARG A 14 26.21 -39.13 17.24
C ARG A 14 25.33 -40.38 17.09
N SER A 15 24.61 -40.50 15.98
CA SER A 15 24.50 -41.76 15.23
C SER A 15 24.18 -41.52 13.75
N HIS A 16 24.76 -42.38 12.91
CA HIS A 16 24.66 -42.38 11.46
C HIS A 16 23.26 -42.73 10.96
N GLY A 17 22.80 -42.02 9.93
CA GLY A 17 21.56 -42.32 9.21
C GLY A 17 21.24 -41.22 8.21
N SER A 18 21.74 -41.37 6.99
CA SER A 18 21.46 -40.51 5.85
C SER A 18 19.96 -40.48 5.52
N SER A 19 19.27 -39.43 5.94
CA SER A 19 18.08 -38.94 5.27
C SER A 19 18.01 -37.45 5.51
N LEU A 20 18.15 -36.66 4.45
CA LEU A 20 18.01 -35.21 4.50
C LEU A 20 16.57 -34.89 4.95
N PRO A 21 16.36 -34.20 6.08
CA PRO A 21 15.04 -33.67 6.36
C PRO A 21 14.82 -32.52 5.38
N ARG A 22 13.94 -32.72 4.39
CA ARG A 22 13.30 -31.63 3.66
C ARG A 22 12.62 -30.73 4.69
N ARG A 23 13.33 -29.67 5.13
CA ARG A 23 12.76 -28.59 5.94
C ARG A 23 11.72 -27.88 5.08
N LYS A 24 10.49 -28.41 5.07
CA LYS A 24 9.31 -27.60 4.80
C LYS A 24 9.13 -26.68 6.00
N GLY A 25 9.94 -25.62 6.06
CA GLY A 25 9.64 -24.47 6.88
C GLY A 25 8.34 -23.90 6.34
N ARG A 26 7.20 -24.31 6.90
CA ARG A 26 6.00 -23.49 6.84
C ARG A 26 6.41 -22.18 7.50
N LEU A 27 6.66 -21.15 6.70
CA LEU A 27 6.62 -19.77 7.16
C LEU A 27 5.27 -19.64 7.88
N CYS A 28 5.30 -19.67 9.21
CA CYS A 28 4.15 -19.29 10.01
C CYS A 28 3.93 -17.82 9.69
N ILE A 29 3.08 -17.56 8.70
CA ILE A 29 2.47 -16.25 8.49
C ILE A 29 1.45 -16.14 9.63
N CYS A 30 1.95 -15.89 10.84
CA CYS A 30 1.09 -15.50 11.95
C CYS A 30 0.31 -14.29 11.45
N SER A 31 -1.00 -14.31 11.67
CA SER A 31 -1.91 -13.19 11.44
C SER A 31 -1.50 -12.03 12.33
N ALA A 32 -0.42 -11.34 11.96
CA ALA A 32 0.10 -10.22 12.72
C ALA A 32 -0.82 -9.01 12.49
N LEU A 33 -0.98 -8.23 13.54
CA LEU A 33 -1.61 -6.92 13.48
C LEU A 33 -0.71 -5.97 12.67
N PRO A 34 -1.28 -4.94 12.02
CA PRO A 34 -0.47 -3.93 11.38
C PRO A 34 0.42 -3.22 12.44
N PRO A 35 1.62 -2.76 12.06
CA PRO A 35 2.48 -1.98 12.96
C PRO A 35 1.77 -0.75 13.54
N ALA A 36 1.96 -0.51 14.83
CA ALA A 36 1.37 0.63 15.52
C ALA A 36 2.26 1.87 15.44
N THR A 37 3.58 1.68 15.30
CA THR A 37 4.58 2.76 15.30
C THR A 37 5.38 2.81 14.01
N CYS A 38 5.99 3.97 13.74
CA CYS A 38 6.88 4.14 12.59
C CYS A 38 8.09 3.20 12.64
N SER A 39 8.66 2.97 13.83
CA SER A 39 9.82 2.10 14.02
C SER A 39 9.48 0.62 13.77
N GLU A 40 8.31 0.16 14.21
CA GLU A 40 7.79 -1.18 13.91
C GLU A 40 7.58 -1.36 12.40
N ALA A 41 6.96 -0.38 11.73
CA ALA A 41 6.75 -0.42 10.29
C ALA A 41 8.07 -0.53 9.51
N VAL A 42 9.08 0.26 9.89
CA VAL A 42 10.43 0.19 9.30
C VAL A 42 11.09 -1.17 9.55
N SER A 43 10.98 -1.71 10.77
CA SER A 43 11.51 -3.02 11.13
C SER A 43 10.86 -4.14 10.31
N GLU A 44 9.54 -4.06 10.12
CA GLU A 44 8.78 -5.03 9.36
C GLU A 44 9.07 -4.96 7.86
N ALA A 45 9.15 -3.75 7.29
CA ALA A 45 9.57 -3.53 5.91
C ALA A 45 10.97 -4.10 5.65
N ARG A 46 11.89 -3.89 6.58
CA ARG A 46 13.24 -4.47 6.54
C ARG A 46 13.19 -6.00 6.57
N ALA A 47 12.35 -6.59 7.42
CA ALA A 47 12.14 -8.03 7.44
C ALA A 47 11.53 -8.56 6.12
N ALA A 48 10.66 -7.78 5.47
CA ALA A 48 10.15 -8.09 4.13
C ALA A 48 11.26 -8.08 3.07
N LEU A 49 12.15 -7.07 3.08
CA LEU A 49 13.31 -7.01 2.18
C LEU A 49 14.25 -8.21 2.36
N ARG A 50 14.47 -8.63 3.61
CA ARG A 50 15.27 -9.83 3.90
C ARG A 50 14.64 -11.09 3.30
N ARG A 51 13.34 -11.31 3.54
CA ARG A 51 12.59 -12.44 2.97
C ARG A 51 12.59 -12.44 1.44
N TYR A 52 12.44 -11.25 0.82
CA TYR A 52 12.56 -11.11 -0.63
C TYR A 52 13.91 -11.55 -1.16
N ARG A 53 15.01 -11.12 -0.52
CA ARG A 53 16.37 -11.50 -0.93
C ARG A 53 16.64 -13.00 -0.75
N GLU A 54 16.12 -13.58 0.32
CA GLU A 54 16.21 -15.04 0.55
C GLU A 54 15.45 -15.80 -0.54
N ALA A 55 14.21 -15.42 -0.83
CA ALA A 55 13.41 -16.04 -1.89
C ALA A 55 14.03 -15.86 -3.30
N SER A 56 14.63 -14.70 -3.57
CA SER A 56 15.28 -14.44 -4.87
C SER A 56 16.49 -15.36 -5.09
N ARG A 57 17.30 -15.59 -4.04
CA ARG A 57 18.46 -16.50 -4.10
C ARG A 57 18.06 -17.96 -4.28
N GLU A 58 16.97 -18.38 -3.66
CA GLU A 58 16.44 -19.74 -3.82
C GLU A 58 16.00 -19.99 -5.27
N ASN A 59 15.39 -19.01 -5.92
CA ASN A 59 15.00 -19.10 -7.32
C ASN A 59 16.22 -19.24 -8.24
N ASP A 60 17.26 -18.42 -8.06
CA ASP A 60 18.49 -18.52 -8.87
C ASP A 60 19.12 -19.92 -8.80
N SER A 61 19.13 -20.52 -7.60
CA SER A 61 19.69 -21.86 -7.40
C SER A 61 18.88 -23.00 -8.05
N ASN A 62 17.56 -22.81 -8.21
CA ASN A 62 16.68 -23.80 -8.83
C ASN A 62 16.76 -23.76 -10.37
N VAL A 63 17.01 -22.59 -10.96
CA VAL A 63 17.14 -22.46 -12.43
C VAL A 63 18.35 -23.21 -12.96
N GLU A 64 19.44 -23.30 -12.21
CA GLU A 64 20.62 -24.10 -12.60
C GLU A 64 20.42 -25.62 -12.46
N SER A 65 19.43 -26.08 -11.68
CA SER A 65 19.24 -27.51 -11.37
C SER A 65 18.05 -28.17 -12.10
N ASP A 66 17.12 -27.40 -12.68
CA ASP A 66 15.89 -27.90 -13.30
C ASP A 66 15.87 -27.98 -14.84
N ALA A 67 17.04 -28.01 -15.50
CA ALA A 67 17.13 -28.48 -16.89
C ALA A 67 16.71 -29.96 -17.08
N SER A 68 16.29 -30.65 -16.01
CA SER A 68 15.76 -32.02 -16.05
C SER A 68 14.81 -32.32 -14.89
N ALA A 69 13.63 -31.68 -14.81
CA ALA A 69 12.41 -32.31 -14.27
C ALA A 69 11.20 -31.34 -14.27
N VAL A 70 10.33 -31.46 -15.27
CA VAL A 70 8.99 -30.86 -15.24
C VAL A 70 8.02 -31.84 -14.60
N THR A 71 7.63 -31.67 -13.33
CA THR A 71 6.30 -32.11 -12.83
C THR A 71 5.87 -31.40 -11.51
N ALA A 72 4.86 -30.53 -11.64
CA ALA A 72 3.76 -30.17 -10.71
C ALA A 72 3.97 -29.94 -9.19
N THR A 73 3.61 -28.74 -8.69
CA THR A 73 2.61 -28.54 -7.61
C THR A 73 2.07 -27.08 -7.67
N ALA A 74 0.75 -26.89 -7.71
CA ALA A 74 0.09 -25.69 -8.27
C ALA A 74 -0.61 -24.76 -7.24
N THR A 75 0.05 -24.32 -6.17
CA THR A 75 -0.60 -23.37 -5.23
C THR A 75 0.34 -22.31 -4.64
N THR A 76 1.65 -22.48 -4.76
CA THR A 76 2.71 -21.49 -4.48
C THR A 76 3.22 -20.79 -5.74
N THR A 77 2.60 -21.09 -6.89
CA THR A 77 3.16 -20.84 -8.22
C THR A 77 3.08 -19.38 -8.64
N THR A 78 2.07 -18.62 -8.20
CA THR A 78 1.83 -17.27 -8.73
C THR A 78 2.87 -16.25 -8.25
N GLU A 79 3.20 -16.21 -6.96
CA GLU A 79 4.18 -15.23 -6.44
C GLU A 79 5.63 -15.60 -6.83
N ASN A 80 5.98 -16.89 -6.85
CA ASN A 80 7.29 -17.34 -7.34
C ASN A 80 7.46 -17.14 -8.85
N GLN A 81 6.38 -17.19 -9.65
CA GLN A 81 6.42 -16.81 -11.08
C GLN A 81 6.52 -15.29 -11.28
N LEU A 82 5.93 -14.48 -10.40
CA LEU A 82 6.11 -13.02 -10.38
C LEU A 82 7.58 -12.68 -10.16
N LEU A 83 8.24 -13.29 -9.17
CA LEU A 83 9.70 -13.13 -8.93
C LEU A 83 10.57 -13.48 -10.14
N ALA A 84 10.15 -14.44 -10.97
CA ALA A 84 10.91 -14.87 -12.15
C ALA A 84 10.76 -13.93 -13.36
N THR A 85 9.78 -13.02 -13.35
CA THR A 85 9.46 -12.12 -14.48
C THR A 85 9.62 -10.64 -14.15
N THR A 86 9.50 -10.26 -12.87
CA THR A 86 9.70 -8.89 -12.43
C THR A 86 11.17 -8.49 -12.54
N LYS A 87 11.45 -7.41 -13.30
CA LYS A 87 12.67 -6.63 -13.11
C LYS A 87 12.77 -6.31 -11.62
N ASN A 88 13.97 -6.38 -11.03
CA ASN A 88 14.28 -6.15 -9.62
C ASN A 88 13.87 -4.74 -9.12
N ARG A 89 12.56 -4.47 -9.07
CA ARG A 89 11.95 -3.17 -8.88
C ARG A 89 10.87 -3.31 -7.82
N LEU A 90 11.10 -2.64 -6.69
CA LEU A 90 10.31 -2.82 -5.49
C LEU A 90 9.66 -1.49 -5.11
N THR A 91 8.40 -1.53 -4.68
CA THR A 91 7.77 -0.37 -4.02
C THR A 91 7.62 -0.63 -2.53
N VAL A 92 7.91 0.37 -1.72
CA VAL A 92 7.75 0.34 -0.25
C VAL A 92 6.94 1.56 0.16
N GLN A 93 5.79 1.35 0.80
CA GLN A 93 5.03 2.43 1.43
C GLN A 93 5.30 2.40 2.94
N LEU A 94 6.10 3.34 3.43
CA LEU A 94 6.37 3.57 4.85
C LEU A 94 5.49 4.73 5.37
N PRO A 95 5.19 4.75 6.68
CA PRO A 95 4.75 5.98 7.34
C PRO A 95 5.64 7.15 6.98
N VAL A 96 5.02 8.31 6.74
CA VAL A 96 5.74 9.57 6.89
C VAL A 96 5.54 9.99 8.34
N PRO A 97 6.62 10.10 9.14
CA PRO A 97 6.52 10.57 10.51
C PRO A 97 5.86 11.92 10.70
N SER A 98 5.48 12.26 11.94
CA SER A 98 5.04 13.63 12.24
C SER A 98 6.18 14.65 12.01
N PRO A 99 5.86 15.93 11.75
CA PRO A 99 6.87 17.00 11.69
C PRO A 99 7.72 17.14 12.96
N ASN A 100 7.19 16.69 14.10
CA ASN A 100 7.85 16.69 15.42
C ASN A 100 8.40 15.29 15.78
N TYR A 101 8.76 14.51 14.77
CA TYR A 101 9.04 13.08 14.85
C TYR A 101 9.78 12.62 16.10
N LYS A 102 9.22 11.63 16.77
CA LYS A 102 9.92 10.69 17.65
C LYS A 102 9.79 9.28 17.10
N ASN A 103 10.84 8.46 17.24
CA ASN A 103 10.86 7.11 16.66
C ASN A 103 9.69 6.20 17.11
N ASP A 104 9.10 6.48 18.27
CA ASP A 104 7.96 5.74 18.83
C ASP A 104 6.62 6.44 18.59
N ASP A 105 6.57 7.43 17.68
CA ASP A 105 5.32 8.05 17.28
C ASP A 105 4.42 7.01 16.62
N LEU A 106 3.15 7.06 17.02
CA LEU A 106 2.09 6.28 16.39
C LEU A 106 2.06 6.58 14.89
N PHE A 107 1.90 5.52 14.10
CA PHE A 107 1.64 5.64 12.68
C PHE A 107 0.38 6.50 12.46
N ARG A 108 0.53 7.55 11.64
CA ARG A 108 -0.56 8.34 11.07
C ARG A 108 -0.17 8.77 9.68
N CYS A 109 -1.12 8.78 8.75
CA CYS A 109 -0.92 9.42 7.46
C CYS A 109 -1.08 10.93 7.62
N PHE A 110 0.04 11.63 7.46
CA PHE A 110 0.04 13.09 7.41
C PHE A 110 -0.23 13.56 5.98
N ASP A 111 -1.20 14.45 5.80
CA ASP A 111 -1.51 15.06 4.51
C ASP A 111 -0.41 16.04 4.08
N GLU A 112 -0.29 16.31 2.77
CA GLU A 112 0.72 17.25 2.26
C GLU A 112 0.61 18.65 2.88
N GLY A 113 -0.62 19.07 3.23
CA GLY A 113 -0.90 20.34 3.88
C GLY A 113 -0.40 20.45 5.33
N GLU A 114 -0.06 19.33 5.97
CA GLU A 114 0.46 19.32 7.34
C GLU A 114 1.99 19.58 7.40
N TRP A 115 2.60 19.78 6.23
CA TRP A 115 4.02 20.07 6.06
C TRP A 115 4.21 21.50 5.56
N PRO A 116 4.19 22.52 6.43
CA PRO A 116 4.34 23.91 6.01
C PRO A 116 5.69 24.20 5.32
N GLY A 117 6.72 23.40 5.60
CA GLY A 117 8.01 23.44 4.91
C GLY A 117 8.07 22.58 3.64
N GLY A 118 6.92 22.11 3.14
CA GLY A 118 6.77 21.36 1.90
C GLY A 118 7.59 20.07 1.87
N ILE A 119 8.05 19.72 0.67
CA ILE A 119 8.76 18.47 0.40
C ILE A 119 10.10 18.37 1.12
N GLN A 120 10.80 19.49 1.37
CA GLN A 120 12.05 19.49 2.14
C GLN A 120 11.82 19.03 3.59
N GLN A 121 10.75 19.52 4.22
CA GLN A 121 10.41 19.13 5.59
C GLN A 121 10.00 17.65 5.64
N ARG A 122 9.18 17.21 4.68
CA ARG A 122 8.80 15.79 4.52
C ARG A 122 10.03 14.91 4.33
N PHE A 123 10.97 15.34 3.50
CA PHE A 123 12.21 14.62 3.24
C PHE A 123 13.06 14.47 4.50
N ARG A 124 13.23 15.54 5.28
CA ARG A 124 13.96 15.48 6.55
C ARG A 124 13.32 14.50 7.54
N ALA A 125 11.99 14.42 7.57
CA ALA A 125 11.27 13.49 8.44
C ALA A 125 11.33 12.04 7.95
N LEU A 126 11.22 11.82 6.63
CA LEU A 126 11.25 10.47 6.05
C LEU A 126 12.67 9.87 6.01
N ARG A 127 13.70 10.70 5.86
CA ARG A 127 15.09 10.27 5.69
C ARG A 127 15.57 9.29 6.78
N PRO A 128 15.36 9.54 8.09
CA PRO A 128 15.72 8.58 9.13
C PRO A 128 15.04 7.21 8.95
N CYS A 129 13.77 7.17 8.53
CA CYS A 129 13.06 5.91 8.27
C CYS A 129 13.69 5.15 7.10
N VAL A 130 14.06 5.86 6.04
CA VAL A 130 14.72 5.28 4.85
C VAL A 130 16.09 4.74 5.22
N GLU A 131 16.92 5.53 5.91
CA GLU A 131 18.25 5.12 6.33
C GLU A 131 18.18 3.91 7.27
N ASN A 132 17.30 3.94 8.27
CA ASN A 132 17.06 2.78 9.14
C ASN A 132 16.59 1.55 8.35
N PHE A 133 15.69 1.70 7.38
CA PHE A 133 15.22 0.59 6.54
C PHE A 133 16.37 -0.13 5.82
N ILE A 134 17.34 0.62 5.29
CA ILE A 134 18.46 0.07 4.50
C ILE A 134 19.73 -0.24 5.29
N ASP A 135 19.90 0.31 6.50
CA ASP A 135 21.11 0.22 7.33
C ASP A 135 21.56 -1.23 7.60
N SER A 136 20.61 -2.16 7.79
CA SER A 136 20.94 -3.55 8.09
C SER A 136 21.54 -4.35 6.92
N PHE A 137 21.66 -3.74 5.74
CA PHE A 137 22.05 -4.45 4.53
C PHE A 137 23.33 -3.92 3.88
N GLY A 138 24.13 -3.15 4.61
CA GLY A 138 25.42 -2.63 4.17
C GLY A 138 25.64 -1.22 4.71
N SER A 139 26.61 -0.50 4.15
CA SER A 139 26.80 0.92 4.46
C SER A 139 25.98 1.75 3.47
N PRO A 140 24.74 2.17 3.81
CA PRO A 140 23.98 3.02 2.91
C PRO A 140 24.70 4.36 2.74
N SER A 141 24.69 4.88 1.52
CA SER A 141 25.24 6.19 1.23
C SER A 141 24.18 7.03 0.55
N PHE A 142 23.85 8.17 1.17
CA PHE A 142 23.01 9.16 0.54
C PHE A 142 23.80 9.87 -0.56
N VAL A 143 23.34 9.72 -1.80
CA VAL A 143 24.01 10.28 -2.99
C VAL A 143 23.66 11.75 -3.15
N GLY A 144 22.41 12.12 -2.86
CA GLY A 144 21.91 13.47 -3.00
C GLY A 144 20.45 13.53 -3.46
N MET A 145 20.04 14.73 -3.84
CA MET A 145 18.74 15.00 -4.45
C MET A 145 18.94 15.14 -5.96
N LEU A 146 18.14 14.42 -6.74
CA LEU A 146 18.23 14.42 -8.20
C LEU A 146 17.42 15.59 -8.79
N GLU A 147 18.00 16.28 -9.78
CA GLU A 147 17.56 17.55 -10.43
C GLU A 147 17.51 18.79 -9.52
N SER A 148 16.90 18.70 -8.33
CA SER A 148 16.72 19.86 -7.46
C SER A 148 17.01 19.53 -6.00
N PRO A 149 17.84 20.33 -5.30
CA PRO A 149 18.05 20.16 -3.86
C PRO A 149 16.80 20.47 -3.04
N ALA A 150 15.85 21.25 -3.59
CA ALA A 150 14.65 21.65 -2.90
C ALA A 150 13.51 20.64 -3.07
N ASP A 151 13.28 20.18 -4.30
CA ASP A 151 12.08 19.41 -4.66
C ASP A 151 12.39 18.12 -5.44
N GLY A 152 13.66 17.70 -5.42
CA GLY A 152 14.14 16.54 -6.17
C GLY A 152 13.79 15.19 -5.53
N ILE A 153 14.28 14.15 -6.20
CA ILE A 153 14.19 12.77 -5.70
C ILE A 153 15.38 12.51 -4.80
N GLY A 154 15.15 12.10 -3.56
CA GLY A 154 16.23 11.61 -2.70
C GLY A 154 16.74 10.26 -3.18
N VAL A 155 18.05 10.12 -3.35
CA VAL A 155 18.70 8.91 -3.86
C VAL A 155 19.74 8.36 -2.87
N TRP A 156 19.67 7.06 -2.61
CA TRP A 156 20.68 6.32 -1.84
C TRP A 156 21.23 5.15 -2.64
N THR A 157 22.49 4.82 -2.42
CA THR A 157 23.02 3.50 -2.72
C THR A 157 22.90 2.61 -1.49
N ALA A 158 22.38 1.40 -1.67
CA ALA A 158 22.22 0.40 -0.61
C ALA A 158 22.79 -0.96 -1.06
N LEU A 159 22.76 -1.96 -0.18
CA LEU A 159 23.14 -3.34 -0.49
C LEU A 159 24.58 -3.45 -1.05
N ASN A 160 25.53 -2.72 -0.45
CA ASN A 160 26.91 -2.60 -0.95
C ASN A 160 27.00 -2.14 -2.42
N GLY A 161 26.06 -1.29 -2.84
CA GLY A 161 26.02 -0.72 -4.18
C GLY A 161 25.25 -1.55 -5.22
N THR A 162 24.61 -2.65 -4.80
CA THR A 162 23.74 -3.50 -5.65
C THR A 162 22.27 -3.06 -5.63
N ALA A 163 21.96 -1.96 -4.91
CA ALA A 163 20.64 -1.37 -4.96
C ALA A 163 20.67 0.15 -4.98
N THR A 164 19.66 0.73 -5.62
CA THR A 164 19.35 2.15 -5.62
C THR A 164 18.00 2.34 -4.96
N VAL A 165 17.96 3.20 -3.94
CA VAL A 165 16.71 3.56 -3.26
C VAL A 165 16.37 4.98 -3.62
N VAL A 166 15.11 5.22 -3.99
CA VAL A 166 14.56 6.53 -4.34
C VAL A 166 13.35 6.86 -3.49
N THR A 167 13.13 8.14 -3.21
CA THR A 167 11.98 8.64 -2.44
C THR A 167 11.30 9.80 -3.13
N PHE A 168 10.06 10.11 -2.73
CA PHE A 168 9.30 11.26 -3.22
C PHE A 168 9.12 11.30 -4.74
N VAL A 169 8.92 10.12 -5.34
CA VAL A 169 8.54 10.11 -6.73
C VAL A 169 7.04 10.40 -6.84
N ASN A 170 6.74 11.58 -7.35
CA ASN A 170 5.39 12.10 -7.56
C ASN A 170 5.26 12.58 -9.01
N ASN A 171 4.11 13.17 -9.35
CA ASN A 171 3.87 13.70 -10.69
C ASN A 171 4.99 14.69 -11.13
N ALA A 172 5.37 15.63 -10.27
CA ALA A 172 6.38 16.65 -10.58
C ALA A 172 7.79 16.06 -10.78
N THR A 173 8.14 15.00 -10.05
CA THR A 173 9.46 14.36 -10.10
C THR A 173 9.52 13.13 -11.00
N PHE A 174 8.43 12.76 -11.68
CA PHE A 174 8.41 11.53 -12.46
C PHE A 174 9.33 11.58 -13.69
N ALA A 175 9.48 12.74 -14.34
CA ALA A 175 10.38 12.89 -15.48
C ALA A 175 11.85 12.56 -15.12
N PRO A 176 12.43 13.13 -14.04
CA PRO A 176 13.75 12.70 -13.57
C PRO A 176 13.83 11.23 -13.18
N PHE A 177 12.77 10.68 -12.59
CA PHE A 177 12.73 9.25 -12.26
C PHE A 177 12.80 8.35 -13.50
N VAL A 178 12.10 8.71 -14.58
CA VAL A 178 12.19 8.00 -15.85
C VAL A 178 13.61 8.04 -16.41
N ARG A 179 14.28 9.19 -16.34
CA ARG A 179 15.68 9.34 -16.76
C ARG A 179 16.62 8.46 -15.93
N LEU A 180 16.42 8.38 -14.61
CA LEU A 180 17.11 7.43 -13.74
C LEU A 180 16.90 6.00 -14.23
N CYS A 181 15.67 5.55 -14.46
CA CYS A 181 15.39 4.20 -14.97
C CYS A 181 15.96 3.92 -16.38
N GLN A 182 16.35 4.97 -17.12
CA GLN A 182 16.97 4.89 -18.44
C GLN A 182 18.50 4.89 -18.39
N GLY A 183 19.10 5.05 -17.20
CA GLY A 183 20.55 5.06 -17.02
C GLY A 183 21.21 6.44 -17.15
N ASP A 184 20.43 7.53 -17.32
CA ASP A 184 20.97 8.90 -17.48
C ASP A 184 21.86 9.34 -16.31
N PHE A 185 21.72 8.72 -15.15
CA PHE A 185 22.47 9.00 -13.92
C PHE A 185 23.37 7.83 -13.49
N GLY A 186 23.65 6.91 -14.42
CA GLY A 186 24.52 5.75 -14.24
C GLY A 186 23.85 4.43 -14.62
N ASP A 187 24.65 3.51 -15.15
CA ASP A 187 24.13 2.28 -15.79
C ASP A 187 23.77 1.15 -14.80
N LYS A 188 24.04 1.34 -13.50
CA LYS A 188 23.79 0.30 -12.49
C LYS A 188 22.33 -0.15 -12.47
N VAL A 189 21.40 0.80 -12.59
CA VAL A 189 19.94 0.55 -12.62
C VAL A 189 19.46 -0.19 -13.87
N LEU A 190 20.32 -0.34 -14.89
CA LEU A 190 20.05 -1.14 -16.07
C LEU A 190 20.47 -2.61 -15.90
N ASN A 191 21.33 -2.90 -14.93
CA ASN A 191 21.72 -4.27 -14.61
C ASN A 191 20.51 -5.05 -14.07
N SER A 192 20.26 -6.24 -14.62
CA SER A 192 19.19 -7.14 -14.17
C SER A 192 19.33 -7.56 -12.71
N GLU A 193 20.55 -7.64 -12.18
CA GLU A 193 20.81 -7.99 -10.78
C GLU A 193 20.65 -6.82 -9.81
N HIS A 194 20.57 -5.58 -10.32
CA HIS A 194 20.50 -4.39 -9.50
C HIS A 194 19.06 -4.10 -9.06
N VAL A 195 18.88 -3.89 -7.76
CA VAL A 195 17.55 -3.65 -7.18
C VAL A 195 17.24 -2.16 -7.12
N LEU A 196 16.15 -1.74 -7.76
CA LEU A 196 15.61 -0.39 -7.64
C LEU A 196 14.43 -0.38 -6.67
N ILE A 197 14.52 0.39 -5.58
CA ILE A 197 13.47 0.48 -4.57
C ILE A 197 12.90 1.89 -4.56
N ALA A 198 11.60 2.02 -4.85
CA ALA A 198 10.86 3.27 -4.71
C ALA A 198 10.11 3.31 -3.37
N ILE A 199 10.50 4.24 -2.50
CA ILE A 199 9.88 4.47 -1.20
C ILE A 199 8.88 5.62 -1.32
N ASN A 200 7.66 5.37 -0.84
CA ASN A 200 6.51 6.26 -0.88
C ASN A 200 6.26 6.86 -2.29
N PRO A 201 6.18 6.03 -3.35
CA PRO A 201 5.80 6.53 -4.66
C PRO A 201 4.34 6.98 -4.64
N ASN A 202 4.07 8.20 -5.11
CA ASN A 202 2.72 8.75 -5.22
C ASN A 202 2.11 8.52 -6.61
N TRP A 203 2.42 7.39 -7.25
CA TRP A 203 1.81 7.00 -8.52
C TRP A 203 0.91 5.79 -8.28
N THR A 204 -0.26 5.79 -8.93
CA THR A 204 -1.10 4.59 -9.02
C THR A 204 -1.15 4.08 -10.43
N GLN A 205 -1.25 4.98 -11.41
CA GLN A 205 -1.29 4.70 -12.84
C GLN A 205 -0.58 5.81 -13.61
N SER A 206 -0.13 5.52 -14.83
CA SER A 206 0.50 6.49 -15.73
C SER A 206 -0.38 7.71 -16.04
N LYS A 207 -1.71 7.56 -15.93
CA LYS A 207 -2.68 8.64 -16.15
C LYS A 207 -2.53 9.78 -15.13
N ASP A 208 -2.00 9.47 -13.93
CA ASP A 208 -1.80 10.42 -12.83
C ASP A 208 -0.49 11.20 -12.99
N ILE A 209 0.34 10.83 -13.98
CA ILE A 209 1.65 11.41 -14.26
C ILE A 209 1.56 12.43 -15.40
N GLY A 210 2.20 13.58 -15.22
CA GLY A 210 2.25 14.69 -16.15
C GLY A 210 0.92 15.44 -16.31
N GLN A 211 0.96 16.52 -17.08
CA GLN A 211 -0.23 17.25 -17.50
C GLN A 211 -0.91 16.57 -18.69
N LEU A 212 -2.11 17.02 -19.06
CA LEU A 212 -2.87 16.45 -20.18
C LEU A 212 -2.08 16.47 -21.51
N TRP A 213 -1.21 17.46 -21.69
CA TRP A 213 -0.40 17.64 -22.90
C TRP A 213 0.95 16.90 -22.88
N ASP A 214 1.38 16.34 -21.75
CA ASP A 214 2.68 15.66 -21.61
C ASP A 214 2.67 14.22 -22.15
N ARG A 215 2.23 14.06 -23.41
CA ARG A 215 2.01 12.75 -24.04
C ARG A 215 3.24 11.86 -24.05
N LYS A 216 4.43 12.43 -24.22
CA LYS A 216 5.70 11.68 -24.20
C LYS A 216 6.00 11.12 -22.81
N LEU A 217 5.80 11.91 -21.76
CA LEU A 217 6.02 11.48 -20.39
C LEU A 217 4.99 10.42 -19.99
N LYS A 218 3.71 10.63 -20.32
CA LYS A 218 2.65 9.64 -20.07
C LYS A 218 2.91 8.30 -20.73
N LYS A 219 3.39 8.29 -21.98
CA LYS A 219 3.77 7.05 -22.67
C LYS A 219 4.91 6.33 -21.94
N LYS A 220 5.98 7.05 -21.57
CA LYS A 220 7.09 6.48 -20.80
C LYS A 220 6.66 6.00 -19.41
N ALA A 221 5.72 6.70 -18.77
CA ALA A 221 5.13 6.28 -17.50
C ALA A 221 4.35 4.97 -17.67
N ALA A 222 3.51 4.85 -18.70
CA ALA A 222 2.78 3.62 -18.98
C ALA A 222 3.72 2.42 -19.18
N GLU A 223 4.79 2.60 -19.95
CA GLU A 223 5.83 1.58 -20.14
C GLU A 223 6.57 1.21 -18.83
N LEU A 224 6.61 2.11 -17.84
CA LEU A 224 7.39 1.94 -16.62
C LEU A 224 6.56 1.41 -15.42
N ILE A 225 5.30 1.82 -15.29
CA ILE A 225 4.49 1.58 -14.08
C ILE A 225 3.13 0.90 -14.34
N ASP A 226 2.61 0.89 -15.57
CA ASP A 226 1.29 0.27 -15.82
C ASP A 226 1.39 -1.24 -16.06
N ASP A 227 2.58 -1.79 -16.35
CA ASP A 227 2.78 -3.23 -16.35
C ASP A 227 2.72 -3.75 -14.91
N PRO A 228 1.74 -4.61 -14.56
CA PRO A 228 1.58 -5.09 -13.20
C PRO A 228 2.79 -5.92 -12.70
N ASN A 229 3.56 -6.50 -13.61
CA ASN A 229 4.77 -7.26 -13.28
C ASN A 229 6.02 -6.37 -13.29
N SER A 230 5.90 -5.06 -13.48
CA SER A 230 7.06 -4.17 -13.51
C SER A 230 7.54 -3.73 -12.13
N TRP A 231 6.67 -3.76 -11.12
CA TRP A 231 6.94 -3.36 -9.74
C TRP A 231 6.32 -4.33 -8.75
N LEU A 232 7.16 -4.94 -7.91
CA LEU A 232 6.69 -5.75 -6.80
C LEU A 232 6.43 -4.85 -5.58
N PRO A 233 5.20 -4.78 -5.05
CA PRO A 233 5.00 -4.21 -3.72
C PRO A 233 5.77 -5.08 -2.71
N LEU A 234 6.76 -4.52 -2.04
CA LEU A 234 7.53 -5.25 -1.02
C LEU A 234 6.86 -5.12 0.34
N TYR A 235 6.47 -3.89 0.67
CA TYR A 235 5.83 -3.54 1.92
C TYR A 235 4.88 -2.37 1.67
N HIS A 236 3.75 -2.38 2.35
CA HIS A 236 2.76 -1.33 2.24
C HIS A 236 2.07 -1.09 3.57
N LEU A 237 2.04 0.16 4.01
CA LEU A 237 1.27 0.62 5.15
C LEU A 237 0.72 2.01 4.83
N GLU A 238 -0.59 2.12 4.71
CA GLU A 238 -1.29 3.36 4.33
C GLU A 238 -2.64 3.44 5.05
N ASP A 239 -2.99 4.62 5.58
CA ASP A 239 -4.36 4.90 6.02
C ASP A 239 -5.22 5.10 4.78
N VAL A 240 -6.28 4.33 4.68
CA VAL A 240 -7.26 4.43 3.61
C VAL A 240 -8.56 4.94 4.18
N ARG A 241 -9.10 5.99 3.55
CA ARG A 241 -10.43 6.46 3.86
C ARG A 241 -11.46 5.69 3.05
N THR A 242 -12.44 5.12 3.73
CA THR A 242 -13.55 4.44 3.08
C THR A 242 -14.53 5.46 2.50
N ALA A 243 -15.34 5.05 1.52
CA ALA A 243 -16.40 5.90 0.97
C ALA A 243 -17.44 6.32 2.03
N ALA A 244 -17.59 5.54 3.11
CA ALA A 244 -18.43 5.85 4.26
C ALA A 244 -17.78 6.86 5.23
N GLY A 245 -16.56 7.32 4.94
CA GLY A 245 -15.83 8.26 5.77
C GLY A 245 -15.10 7.63 6.96
N SER A 246 -15.22 6.31 7.16
CA SER A 246 -14.42 5.58 8.15
C SER A 246 -12.96 5.48 7.71
N LEU A 247 -12.05 5.41 8.68
CA LEU A 247 -10.63 5.20 8.44
C LEU A 247 -10.33 3.71 8.59
N GLY A 248 -9.47 3.20 7.73
CA GLY A 248 -8.90 1.85 7.81
C GLY A 248 -7.42 1.87 7.51
N VAL A 249 -6.72 0.78 7.83
CA VAL A 249 -5.29 0.64 7.57
C VAL A 249 -5.09 -0.46 6.53
N LEU A 250 -4.58 -0.09 5.37
CA LEU A 250 -4.17 -1.04 4.34
C LEU A 250 -2.73 -1.46 4.62
N TRP A 251 -2.53 -2.75 4.84
CA TRP A 251 -1.24 -3.32 5.19
C TRP A 251 -0.90 -4.52 4.31
N ARG A 252 0.37 -4.61 3.91
CA ARG A 252 0.96 -5.78 3.27
C ARG A 252 2.46 -5.85 3.55
N SER A 253 2.96 -7.07 3.71
CA SER A 253 4.36 -7.35 3.99
C SER A 253 4.78 -8.63 3.28
N PHE A 254 5.62 -8.53 2.24
CA PHE A 254 6.00 -9.65 1.37
C PHE A 254 6.54 -10.86 2.17
N PRO A 255 6.13 -12.11 1.87
CA PRO A 255 5.20 -12.56 0.82
C PRO A 255 3.73 -12.66 1.30
N GLY A 256 3.33 -11.79 2.21
CA GLY A 256 1.99 -11.81 2.80
C GLY A 256 0.89 -11.27 1.88
N PRO A 257 -0.37 -11.63 2.16
CA PRO A 257 -1.53 -11.09 1.46
C PRO A 257 -1.73 -9.61 1.79
N TRP A 258 -2.57 -8.95 0.99
CA TRP A 258 -3.10 -7.63 1.32
C TRP A 258 -4.15 -7.77 2.41
N ARG A 259 -4.10 -6.88 3.41
CA ARG A 259 -5.05 -6.87 4.52
C ARG A 259 -5.52 -5.46 4.81
N LEU A 260 -6.81 -5.32 5.06
CA LEU A 260 -7.45 -4.08 5.46
C LEU A 260 -7.95 -4.22 6.90
N TYR A 261 -7.51 -3.33 7.78
CA TYR A 261 -7.94 -3.29 9.18
C TYR A 261 -8.84 -2.08 9.44
N SER A 262 -9.73 -2.19 10.41
CA SER A 262 -10.51 -1.05 10.92
C SER A 262 -9.63 -0.12 11.76
N ALA A 263 -9.66 1.20 11.52
CA ALA A 263 -8.92 2.16 12.34
C ALA A 263 -9.58 2.42 13.70
N VAL A 264 -10.87 2.12 13.85
CA VAL A 264 -11.62 2.36 15.12
C VAL A 264 -11.20 1.36 16.19
N VAL A 265 -10.97 0.11 15.79
CA VAL A 265 -10.63 -0.99 16.70
C VAL A 265 -9.14 -1.35 16.61
N GLY A 266 -8.41 -0.81 15.63
CA GLY A 266 -6.95 -0.98 15.44
C GLY A 266 -6.48 -2.43 15.28
N SER A 267 -7.41 -3.39 15.26
CA SER A 267 -7.10 -4.81 15.42
C SER A 267 -8.08 -5.77 14.76
N GLU A 268 -9.20 -5.28 14.23
CA GLU A 268 -10.12 -6.10 13.46
C GLU A 268 -9.73 -6.11 11.99
N LEU A 269 -9.45 -7.31 11.47
CA LEU A 269 -9.23 -7.56 10.05
C LEU A 269 -10.57 -7.53 9.32
N LEU A 270 -10.77 -6.53 8.47
CA LEU A 270 -11.98 -6.38 7.67
C LEU A 270 -11.94 -7.27 6.42
N VAL A 271 -10.78 -7.29 5.74
CA VAL A 271 -10.62 -7.99 4.46
C VAL A 271 -9.19 -8.52 4.34
N GLU A 272 -9.04 -9.77 3.89
CA GLU A 272 -7.78 -10.32 3.40
C GLU A 272 -7.91 -10.67 1.91
N ILE A 273 -6.96 -10.22 1.10
CA ILE A 273 -6.90 -10.48 -0.35
C ILE A 273 -5.56 -11.17 -0.65
N GLY A 274 -5.63 -12.45 -1.02
CA GLY A 274 -4.46 -13.22 -1.42
C GLY A 274 -4.03 -12.94 -2.86
N GLY A 275 -2.73 -12.79 -3.10
CA GLY A 275 -2.09 -12.92 -4.42
C GLY A 275 -2.48 -11.91 -5.51
N GLU A 276 -3.15 -10.80 -5.17
CA GLU A 276 -3.60 -9.80 -6.17
C GLU A 276 -2.78 -8.50 -6.19
N GLU A 277 -2.82 -7.83 -7.34
CA GLU A 277 -2.19 -6.54 -7.62
C GLU A 277 -2.85 -5.37 -6.88
N ARG A 278 -2.07 -4.34 -6.51
CA ARG A 278 -2.54 -3.15 -5.76
C ARG A 278 -3.73 -2.45 -6.43
N GLY A 279 -3.73 -2.33 -7.76
CA GLY A 279 -4.82 -1.69 -8.52
C GLY A 279 -6.15 -2.44 -8.41
N ASN A 280 -6.11 -3.77 -8.46
CA ASN A 280 -7.27 -4.63 -8.28
C ASN A 280 -7.75 -4.63 -6.82
N VAL A 281 -6.80 -4.59 -5.88
CA VAL A 281 -7.08 -4.47 -4.44
C VAL A 281 -7.82 -3.17 -4.12
N ALA A 282 -7.38 -2.01 -4.63
CA ALA A 282 -8.05 -0.74 -4.38
C ALA A 282 -9.50 -0.71 -4.92
N SER A 283 -9.73 -1.24 -6.12
CA SER A 283 -11.07 -1.37 -6.70
C SER A 283 -11.95 -2.32 -5.91
N ARG A 284 -11.43 -3.49 -5.50
CA ARG A 284 -12.16 -4.45 -4.66
C ARG A 284 -12.49 -3.87 -3.30
N ILE A 285 -11.53 -3.23 -2.64
CA ILE A 285 -11.73 -2.53 -1.37
C ILE A 285 -12.81 -1.45 -1.54
N GLY A 286 -12.73 -0.63 -2.59
CA GLY A 286 -13.76 0.36 -2.90
C GLY A 286 -15.15 -0.26 -3.09
N ASN A 287 -15.25 -1.41 -3.76
CA ASN A 287 -16.52 -2.12 -3.96
C ASN A 287 -17.06 -2.77 -2.68
N ILE A 288 -16.18 -3.33 -1.85
CA ILE A 288 -16.54 -3.90 -0.53
C ILE A 288 -17.04 -2.79 0.39
N LEU A 289 -16.28 -1.70 0.50
CA LEU A 289 -16.61 -0.56 1.35
C LEU A 289 -17.82 0.24 0.86
N SER A 290 -18.13 0.20 -0.43
CA SER A 290 -19.35 0.82 -0.99
C SER A 290 -20.55 -0.12 -1.01
N GLY A 291 -20.42 -1.36 -0.51
CA GLY A 291 -21.50 -2.35 -0.50
C GLY A 291 -21.94 -2.83 -1.88
N LYS A 292 -21.15 -2.57 -2.94
CA LYS A 292 -21.55 -2.85 -4.34
C LYS A 292 -21.41 -4.33 -4.74
N ASN A 293 -20.73 -5.15 -3.94
CA ASN A 293 -20.38 -6.53 -4.31
C ASN A 293 -21.11 -7.63 -3.52
N SER A 294 -22.05 -7.31 -2.62
CA SER A 294 -22.79 -8.34 -1.89
C SER A 294 -23.97 -8.86 -2.72
N ARG A 295 -23.83 -10.07 -3.26
CA ARG A 295 -24.94 -10.87 -3.82
C ARG A 295 -25.67 -11.71 -2.76
N SER A 296 -25.44 -11.41 -1.48
CA SER A 296 -26.17 -11.94 -0.32
C SER A 296 -26.40 -10.78 0.65
N ASP A 297 -27.63 -10.29 0.69
CA ASP A 297 -28.08 -9.00 1.21
C ASP A 297 -28.05 -8.81 2.75
N GLU A 298 -27.44 -9.71 3.54
CA GLU A 298 -27.50 -9.60 5.01
C GLU A 298 -26.13 -9.46 5.70
N ASP A 299 -25.09 -10.20 5.30
CA ASP A 299 -23.83 -10.20 6.06
C ASP A 299 -22.89 -9.02 5.77
N SER A 300 -22.89 -8.47 4.55
CA SER A 300 -22.08 -7.26 4.23
C SER A 300 -22.78 -5.96 4.64
N ALA A 301 -24.11 -5.98 4.67
CA ALA A 301 -24.89 -4.89 5.26
C ALA A 301 -24.64 -4.82 6.76
N LEU A 302 -24.51 -5.97 7.46
CA LEU A 302 -24.14 -6.00 8.88
C LEU A 302 -22.76 -5.39 9.14
N VAL A 303 -21.71 -5.73 8.38
CA VAL A 303 -20.37 -5.12 8.58
C VAL A 303 -20.37 -3.60 8.30
N ALA A 304 -21.09 -3.15 7.26
CA ALA A 304 -21.23 -1.71 6.97
C ALA A 304 -22.13 -0.97 7.97
N VAL A 305 -23.12 -1.65 8.55
CA VAL A 305 -24.07 -1.10 9.54
C VAL A 305 -23.48 -1.12 10.95
N GLU A 306 -22.68 -2.12 11.31
CA GLU A 306 -22.00 -2.26 12.60
C GLU A 306 -20.86 -1.25 12.73
N LEU A 307 -20.10 -1.01 11.64
CA LEU A 307 -19.12 0.10 11.55
C LEU A 307 -19.76 1.50 11.58
N LEU A 308 -21.08 1.62 11.33
CA LEU A 308 -21.85 2.88 11.44
C LEU A 308 -22.57 3.04 12.79
N LEU A 309 -22.58 2.01 13.63
CA LEU A 309 -23.32 1.97 14.89
C LEU A 309 -22.46 2.28 16.13
N GLU A 310 -21.13 2.16 16.05
CA GLU A 310 -20.24 2.35 17.21
C GLU A 310 -19.65 3.77 17.36
N SER A 311 -19.90 4.69 16.42
CA SER A 311 -19.57 6.10 16.65
C SER A 311 -20.65 6.76 17.52
N GLU A 312 -20.38 6.89 18.81
CA GLU A 312 -21.21 7.58 19.81
C GLU A 312 -21.66 8.97 19.32
N ILE A 313 -22.92 9.03 18.89
CA ILE A 313 -24.03 9.82 19.42
C ILE A 313 -25.17 9.44 18.48
N ARG A 314 -26.08 8.56 18.91
CA ARG A 314 -27.35 8.40 18.17
C ARG A 314 -28.59 8.45 19.06
N PRO A 315 -29.61 9.19 18.59
CA PRO A 315 -30.98 9.05 19.07
C PRO A 315 -31.50 7.62 18.81
N GLY A 316 -32.33 7.10 19.71
CA GLY A 316 -32.77 5.69 19.69
C GLY A 316 -33.48 5.30 18.38
N ARG A 317 -33.53 4.00 18.06
CA ARG A 317 -34.16 3.45 16.83
C ARG A 317 -35.53 4.06 16.49
N SER A 318 -36.33 4.37 17.51
CA SER A 318 -37.63 5.05 17.37
C SER A 318 -37.51 6.47 16.80
N GLU A 319 -36.54 7.22 17.27
CA GLU A 319 -36.29 8.61 16.89
C GLU A 319 -35.67 8.72 15.49
N MET A 320 -34.87 7.71 15.10
CA MET A 320 -34.37 7.59 13.72
C MET A 320 -35.50 7.30 12.71
N ILE A 321 -36.46 6.45 13.09
CA ILE A 321 -37.68 6.20 12.29
C ILE A 321 -38.51 7.49 12.18
N GLN A 322 -38.60 8.27 13.26
CA GLN A 322 -39.30 9.56 13.23
C GLN A 322 -38.63 10.58 12.31
N LEU A 323 -37.29 10.69 12.33
CA LEU A 323 -36.55 11.59 11.44
C LEU A 323 -36.70 11.20 9.96
N LEU A 324 -36.64 9.90 9.65
CA LEU A 324 -36.88 9.40 8.29
C LEU A 324 -38.32 9.67 7.82
N ASN A 325 -39.31 9.48 8.70
CA ASN A 325 -40.70 9.77 8.40
C ASN A 325 -40.94 11.28 8.21
N ALA A 326 -40.29 12.12 9.01
CA ALA A 326 -40.35 13.57 8.89
C ALA A 326 -39.76 14.04 7.55
N ALA A 327 -38.57 13.56 7.18
CA ALA A 327 -37.92 13.89 5.91
C ALA A 327 -38.76 13.46 4.70
N ASN A 328 -39.35 12.26 4.74
CA ASN A 328 -40.25 11.78 3.70
C ASN A 328 -41.54 12.60 3.61
N THR A 329 -42.05 13.08 4.74
CA THR A 329 -43.24 13.95 4.78
C THR A 329 -42.93 15.32 4.15
N GLN A 330 -41.77 15.89 4.46
CA GLN A 330 -41.31 17.16 3.90
C GLN A 330 -41.17 17.08 2.37
N ARG A 331 -40.53 16.01 1.87
CA ARG A 331 -40.37 15.78 0.43
C ARG A 331 -41.71 15.66 -0.31
N LYS A 332 -42.70 14.99 0.29
CA LYS A 332 -44.07 14.91 -0.25
C LYS A 332 -44.78 16.27 -0.25
N GLN A 333 -44.52 17.13 0.74
CA GLN A 333 -45.06 18.49 0.77
C GLN A 333 -44.44 19.35 -0.33
N ASP A 334 -43.12 19.27 -0.54
CA ASP A 334 -42.42 20.02 -1.58
C ASP A 334 -42.88 19.63 -2.99
N GLU A 335 -43.12 18.33 -3.23
CA GLU A 335 -43.67 17.86 -4.51
C GLU A 335 -45.11 18.35 -4.75
N LYS A 336 -45.94 18.41 -3.70
CA LYS A 336 -47.29 18.98 -3.80
C LYS A 336 -47.26 20.49 -4.07
N SER A 337 -46.33 21.21 -3.45
CA SER A 337 -46.10 22.64 -3.67
C SER A 337 -45.71 22.91 -5.12
N LYS A 338 -44.75 22.15 -5.67
CA LYS A 338 -44.32 22.26 -7.08
C LYS A 338 -45.46 21.99 -8.07
N LYS A 339 -46.33 21.01 -7.80
CA LYS A 339 -47.51 20.73 -8.64
C LYS A 339 -48.56 21.85 -8.61
N LYS A 340 -48.70 22.58 -7.49
CA LYS A 340 -49.62 23.74 -7.40
C LYS A 340 -49.09 24.97 -8.14
N THR A 341 -47.79 25.25 -8.07
CA THR A 341 -47.18 26.36 -8.82
C THR A 341 -47.16 26.11 -10.32
N GLY A 342 -46.92 24.88 -10.77
CA GLY A 342 -46.98 24.52 -12.19
C GLY A 342 -48.37 24.69 -12.84
N LYS A 343 -49.46 24.57 -12.05
CA LYS A 343 -50.83 24.72 -12.56
C LYS A 343 -51.27 26.18 -12.75
N LYS A 344 -50.63 27.15 -12.08
CA LYS A 344 -50.94 28.59 -12.22
C LYS A 344 -50.26 29.25 -13.42
N LEU A 345 -49.16 28.69 -13.93
CA LEU A 345 -48.43 29.23 -15.09
C LEU A 345 -49.04 28.80 -16.44
N GLY A 346 -49.99 27.87 -16.46
CA GLY A 346 -50.60 27.34 -17.69
C GLY A 346 -51.95 27.93 -18.11
N GLN A 347 -52.51 28.92 -17.40
CA GLN A 347 -53.86 29.44 -17.68
C GLN A 347 -53.95 30.94 -18.00
N GLY A 348 -52.84 31.64 -18.20
CA GLY A 348 -52.86 33.09 -18.41
C GLY A 348 -51.97 33.56 -19.55
N TRP A 349 -52.15 33.03 -20.78
CA TRP A 349 -51.50 33.61 -21.97
C TRP A 349 -52.22 33.23 -23.28
N TRP A 350 -53.51 33.53 -23.37
CA TRP A 350 -54.24 33.69 -24.64
C TRP A 350 -55.29 34.79 -24.44
N GLY A 351 -54.99 36.00 -24.88
CA GLY A 351 -55.96 37.11 -24.88
C GLY A 351 -55.28 38.48 -24.86
N GLY A 352 -55.11 39.07 -26.05
CA GLY A 352 -54.64 40.46 -26.19
C GLY A 352 -54.08 40.74 -27.58
N LEU A 353 -54.97 40.82 -28.57
CA LEU A 353 -54.80 41.50 -29.86
C LEU A 353 -55.75 42.70 -29.84
#